data_AF-A0AAV9XAX4-F1
#
_entry.id   AF-A0AAV9XAX4-F1
#
_cell.length_a   1.000
_cell.length_b   1.000
_cell.length_c   1.000
_cell.angle_alpha   90.00
_cell.angle_beta   90.00
_cell.angle_gamma   90.00
#
_symmetry.space_group_name_H-M   'P 1'
#
loop_
_entity.id
_entity.type
_entity.pdbx_description
1 polymer ?
#
loop_
_entity_poly.entity_id
_entity_poly.type
_entity_poly.pdbx_seq_one_letter_code
_entity_poly.pdbx_strand_id
1 'polypeptide(L)'
;MSLSSLLKQKAIAALTPTGTPAPAAAAPTAAAPAAPVTAPPAAAAPTSKFGLPSLKSVTSDALSTIGGGVIPTGIDSTNNTNIPLGGIYPRVYAPNDPRVTRVNDPSGHIPPQTPDYSIPEDKLRAAIQLDPDWDKYIDLHPVLLVPGTGSYGGSCYHHNFAKLLRNASPRFATFAWLNIPGAMCDKSPINAEYVAYAMHWLWLRTYRGYTGPDINAHQITVIGWSQGNLSIQWAFKYWPHTQNLCKNFVAISADFHGTVLAPPIAAAPAILHQWYLSNFIRTLRNNDGDSAYVPTTSIYSSIYDEVVQPQIGTIASAYLKDKRGVGVLNFDLQERCPLKPAGAPHGHSGVLYNNVAWALTKDAIINGGCAVLGEGRVDLSKEEWHPWAVGLNIVDVAATLALIPVAAVNMIKFLPPALVEPALPPYAAKESATLGPAPALDPQIQAIADANKGKALFSSKPTVDPNVASALEAAGVKT
;
A
#
# COMPACT_ATOMS: atom_id res chain seq x y z
N MET A 1 3.74 -33.40 -36.29
CA MET A 1 2.44 -33.04 -35.66
C MET A 1 2.64 -31.71 -34.94
N SER A 2 1.80 -30.70 -35.20
CA SER A 2 2.00 -29.36 -34.62
C SER A 2 1.38 -29.24 -33.23
N LEU A 3 1.97 -28.39 -32.38
CA LEU A 3 1.52 -28.13 -31.00
C LEU A 3 0.03 -27.72 -30.90
N SER A 4 -0.53 -27.20 -32.01
CA SER A 4 -1.95 -26.88 -32.17
C SER A 4 -2.86 -28.12 -32.16
N SER A 5 -2.42 -29.26 -32.71
CA SER A 5 -3.22 -30.49 -32.71
C SER A 5 -3.28 -31.17 -31.34
N LEU A 6 -2.21 -31.03 -30.53
CA LEU A 6 -2.16 -31.60 -29.18
C LEU A 6 -3.03 -30.80 -28.18
N LEU A 7 -3.11 -29.47 -28.35
CA LEU A 7 -3.94 -28.60 -27.51
C LEU A 7 -5.43 -28.71 -27.84
N LYS A 8 -5.80 -28.91 -29.12
CA LYS A 8 -7.19 -29.17 -29.51
C LYS A 8 -7.72 -30.50 -28.94
N GLN A 9 -6.88 -31.54 -28.88
CA GLN A 9 -7.30 -32.85 -28.37
C GLN A 9 -7.53 -32.85 -26.85
N LYS A 10 -6.78 -32.05 -26.08
CA LYS A 10 -7.01 -31.88 -24.63
C LYS A 10 -8.21 -31.00 -24.30
N ALA A 11 -8.56 -30.03 -25.15
CA ALA A 11 -9.72 -29.17 -24.95
C ALA A 11 -11.07 -29.90 -25.19
N ILE A 12 -11.09 -30.92 -26.06
CA ILE A 12 -12.32 -31.66 -26.41
C ILE A 12 -12.67 -32.72 -25.34
N ALA A 13 -11.69 -33.22 -24.58
CA ALA A 13 -11.92 -34.19 -23.49
C ALA A 13 -12.50 -33.56 -22.19
N ALA A 14 -12.45 -32.22 -22.06
CA ALA A 14 -12.98 -31.50 -20.90
C ALA A 14 -14.42 -30.94 -21.11
N LEU A 15 -15.04 -31.23 -22.26
CA LEU A 15 -16.31 -30.60 -22.69
C LEU A 15 -17.41 -31.59 -23.10
N THR A 16 -17.39 -32.84 -22.60
CA THR A 16 -18.54 -33.75 -22.74
C THR A 16 -19.35 -33.80 -21.44
N PRO A 17 -20.51 -33.13 -21.36
CA PRO A 17 -21.45 -33.31 -20.25
C PRO A 17 -22.23 -34.60 -20.47
N THR A 18 -22.23 -35.49 -19.49
CA THR A 18 -23.22 -36.58 -19.42
C THR A 18 -24.19 -36.32 -18.29
N GLY A 19 -25.46 -36.09 -18.64
CA GLY A 19 -26.64 -36.36 -17.81
C GLY A 19 -27.31 -35.18 -17.11
N THR A 20 -28.44 -34.71 -17.66
CA THR A 20 -29.48 -33.88 -17.01
C THR A 20 -30.54 -34.76 -16.27
N PRO A 21 -31.45 -34.20 -15.44
CA PRO A 21 -31.78 -34.72 -14.09
C PRO A 21 -33.27 -35.11 -13.87
N ALA A 22 -33.60 -35.68 -12.68
CA ALA A 22 -34.84 -35.47 -11.88
C ALA A 22 -34.87 -36.38 -10.61
N PRO A 23 -35.74 -36.15 -9.60
CA PRO A 23 -35.97 -34.94 -8.80
C PRO A 23 -35.89 -35.20 -7.27
N ALA A 24 -36.09 -34.12 -6.49
CA ALA A 24 -35.80 -33.92 -5.07
C ALA A 24 -36.49 -34.84 -4.02
N ALA A 25 -35.77 -35.10 -2.91
CA ALA A 25 -36.33 -35.21 -1.55
C ALA A 25 -35.25 -35.12 -0.45
N ALA A 26 -35.53 -34.26 0.55
CA ALA A 26 -35.13 -34.23 1.97
C ALA A 26 -33.67 -34.50 2.44
N ALA A 27 -33.14 -33.55 3.22
CA ALA A 27 -31.97 -33.69 4.10
C ALA A 27 -32.21 -34.74 5.22
N PRO A 28 -31.17 -35.45 5.72
CA PRO A 28 -30.39 -34.89 6.85
C PRO A 28 -28.89 -35.25 6.93
N THR A 29 -28.21 -34.46 7.76
CA THR A 29 -26.93 -34.59 8.50
C THR A 29 -26.11 -35.90 8.41
N ALA A 30 -24.83 -35.78 8.03
CA ALA A 30 -23.67 -36.45 8.66
C ALA A 30 -22.34 -35.89 8.09
N ALA A 31 -21.33 -35.74 8.94
CA ALA A 31 -19.98 -35.30 8.59
C ALA A 31 -19.05 -36.46 8.19
N ALA A 32 -18.04 -36.14 7.35
CA ALA A 32 -16.71 -36.78 7.11
C ALA A 32 -16.44 -37.09 5.61
N PRO A 33 -15.18 -37.23 5.14
CA PRO A 33 -13.91 -36.61 5.53
C PRO A 33 -13.22 -35.88 4.35
N ALA A 34 -12.15 -35.13 4.63
CA ALA A 34 -11.34 -34.42 3.62
C ALA A 34 -10.56 -35.39 2.72
N ALA A 35 -10.66 -35.20 1.39
CA ALA A 35 -9.82 -35.85 0.40
C ALA A 35 -8.49 -35.08 0.21
N PRO A 36 -7.37 -35.77 -0.07
CA PRO A 36 -6.05 -35.14 -0.15
C PRO A 36 -5.91 -34.34 -1.45
N VAL A 37 -5.60 -33.06 -1.33
CA VAL A 37 -5.33 -32.18 -2.48
C VAL A 37 -3.88 -32.40 -2.91
N THR A 38 -3.68 -33.11 -4.01
CA THR A 38 -2.39 -33.18 -4.71
C THR A 38 -2.08 -31.83 -5.36
N ALA A 39 -0.96 -31.22 -4.99
CA ALA A 39 -0.47 -29.98 -5.56
C ALA A 39 -0.23 -30.10 -7.09
N PRO A 40 -0.63 -29.12 -7.91
CA PRO A 40 -0.24 -29.08 -9.32
C PRO A 40 1.25 -28.76 -9.46
N PRO A 41 1.93 -29.28 -10.49
CA PRO A 41 3.36 -29.07 -10.68
C PRO A 41 3.68 -27.60 -11.00
N ALA A 42 4.85 -27.15 -10.55
CA ALA A 42 5.38 -25.81 -10.75
C ALA A 42 5.39 -25.43 -12.24
N ALA A 43 4.53 -24.49 -12.63
CA ALA A 43 4.58 -23.88 -13.95
C ALA A 43 5.82 -22.98 -14.02
N ALA A 44 6.75 -23.30 -14.93
CA ALA A 44 7.86 -22.43 -15.28
C ALA A 44 7.33 -21.07 -15.73
N ALA A 45 7.90 -19.98 -15.18
CA ALA A 45 7.54 -18.62 -15.53
C ALA A 45 7.63 -18.41 -17.05
N PRO A 46 6.55 -18.00 -17.74
CA PRO A 46 6.59 -17.77 -19.18
C PRO A 46 7.50 -16.58 -19.48
N THR A 47 8.54 -16.83 -20.28
CA THR A 47 9.39 -15.79 -20.87
C THR A 47 8.52 -14.89 -21.74
N SER A 48 8.40 -13.62 -21.37
CA SER A 48 7.56 -12.62 -22.04
C SER A 48 7.98 -12.38 -23.49
N LYS A 49 7.14 -12.78 -24.44
CA LYS A 49 7.17 -12.32 -25.84
C LYS A 49 6.13 -11.21 -26.12
N PHE A 50 5.75 -10.45 -25.09
CA PHE A 50 5.06 -9.18 -25.28
C PHE A 50 6.10 -8.07 -25.17
N GLY A 51 6.26 -7.31 -26.26
CA GLY A 51 7.24 -6.22 -26.38
C GLY A 51 6.90 -5.03 -25.49
N LEU A 52 7.11 -5.19 -24.19
CA LEU A 52 7.37 -4.07 -23.29
C LEU A 52 8.82 -3.62 -23.54
N PRO A 53 9.09 -2.30 -23.63
CA PRO A 53 10.47 -1.80 -23.69
C PRO A 53 11.25 -2.37 -22.50
N SER A 54 12.47 -2.85 -22.73
CA SER A 54 13.26 -3.45 -21.66
C SER A 54 13.41 -2.44 -20.52
N LEU A 55 13.41 -2.90 -19.26
CA LEU A 55 13.59 -2.02 -18.08
C LEU A 55 14.76 -1.03 -18.25
N LYS A 56 15.82 -1.39 -19.00
CA LYS A 56 16.94 -0.50 -19.34
C LYS A 56 16.52 0.80 -20.03
N SER A 57 15.66 0.74 -21.04
CA SER A 57 15.20 1.96 -21.74
C SER A 57 14.25 2.76 -20.84
N VAL A 58 13.41 2.08 -20.05
CA VAL A 58 12.53 2.75 -19.08
C VAL A 58 13.33 3.48 -18.00
N THR A 59 14.49 2.98 -17.56
CA THR A 59 15.31 3.65 -16.55
C THR A 59 16.07 4.87 -17.07
N SER A 60 16.67 4.81 -18.26
CA SER A 60 17.34 5.99 -18.88
C SER A 60 16.33 7.05 -19.31
N ASP A 61 15.18 6.60 -19.81
CA ASP A 61 14.10 7.49 -20.19
C ASP A 61 13.42 8.07 -18.94
N ALA A 62 13.25 7.30 -17.86
CA ALA A 62 12.70 7.82 -16.59
C ALA A 62 13.60 8.88 -15.94
N LEU A 63 14.92 8.68 -15.89
CA LEU A 63 15.86 9.67 -15.35
C LEU A 63 15.89 10.95 -16.19
N SER A 64 15.87 10.84 -17.52
CA SER A 64 15.73 11.99 -18.42
C SER A 64 14.34 12.62 -18.38
N THR A 65 13.29 11.85 -18.06
CA THR A 65 11.89 12.30 -17.88
C THR A 65 11.72 13.04 -16.54
N ILE A 66 12.41 12.62 -15.48
CA ILE A 66 12.51 13.34 -14.21
C ILE A 66 13.30 14.64 -14.40
N GLY A 67 14.40 14.61 -15.16
CA GLY A 67 15.14 15.82 -15.57
C GLY A 67 14.36 16.72 -16.55
N GLY A 68 13.39 16.15 -17.28
CA GLY A 68 12.53 16.83 -18.25
C GLY A 68 11.26 17.47 -17.66
N GLY A 69 11.11 17.49 -16.33
CA GLY A 69 10.03 18.23 -15.67
C GLY A 69 8.70 17.49 -15.54
N VAL A 70 8.67 16.16 -15.61
CA VAL A 70 7.42 15.39 -15.45
C VAL A 70 6.91 15.37 -14.02
N ILE A 71 7.79 15.40 -13.01
CA ILE A 71 7.39 15.61 -11.60
C ILE A 71 7.44 17.11 -11.32
N PRO A 72 6.32 17.79 -11.03
CA PRO A 72 6.33 19.22 -10.75
C PRO A 72 7.21 19.57 -9.55
N THR A 73 7.92 20.69 -9.63
CA THR A 73 8.78 21.17 -8.54
C THR A 73 7.94 21.52 -7.30
N GLY A 74 8.48 21.21 -6.13
CA GLY A 74 7.86 21.57 -4.84
C GLY A 74 6.77 20.62 -4.33
N ILE A 75 6.26 19.68 -5.14
CA ILE A 75 5.22 18.73 -4.67
C ILE A 75 5.70 17.79 -3.55
N ASP A 76 7.02 17.61 -3.46
CA ASP A 76 7.73 16.80 -2.46
C ASP A 76 8.21 17.63 -1.25
N SER A 77 7.74 18.87 -1.10
CA SER A 77 8.08 19.71 0.05
C SER A 77 7.71 19.02 1.36
N THR A 78 8.67 18.88 2.26
CA THR A 78 8.46 18.41 3.65
C THR A 78 8.22 19.59 4.60
N ASN A 79 7.96 20.77 4.05
CA ASN A 79 7.67 21.98 4.81
C ASN A 79 6.31 22.53 4.35
N ASN A 80 5.46 22.87 5.30
CA ASN A 80 4.21 23.58 5.07
C ASN A 80 3.87 24.46 6.29
N THR A 81 2.90 25.34 6.11
CA THR A 81 2.44 26.29 7.14
C THR A 81 1.06 25.94 7.68
N ASN A 82 0.73 24.65 7.75
CA ASN A 82 -0.52 24.20 8.34
C ASN A 82 -0.65 24.72 9.76
N ILE A 83 -1.88 25.07 10.16
CA ILE A 83 -2.19 25.65 11.46
C ILE A 83 -2.30 24.52 12.50
N PRO A 84 -1.70 24.67 13.70
CA PRO A 84 -1.90 23.71 14.79
C PRO A 84 -3.38 23.57 15.15
N LEU A 85 -3.82 22.33 15.38
CA LEU A 85 -5.11 22.05 16.00
C LEU A 85 -4.84 21.55 17.41
N GLY A 86 -5.38 22.27 18.39
CA GLY A 86 -5.15 21.94 19.79
C GLY A 86 -5.70 20.56 20.17
N GLY A 87 -5.13 19.95 21.21
CA GLY A 87 -5.59 18.68 21.77
C GLY A 87 -4.78 17.45 21.34
N ILE A 88 -4.15 17.49 20.16
CA ILE A 88 -3.32 16.37 19.67
C ILE A 88 -1.91 16.40 20.28
N TYR A 89 -1.24 17.55 20.25
CA TYR A 89 0.12 17.73 20.77
C TYR A 89 0.33 19.12 21.41
N PRO A 90 0.94 19.22 22.62
CA PRO A 90 1.03 18.14 23.58
C PRO A 90 -0.37 17.61 23.88
N ARG A 91 -0.49 16.29 24.03
CA ARG A 91 -1.78 15.65 24.23
C ARG A 91 -2.50 16.26 25.41
N VAL A 92 -3.81 16.43 25.25
CA VAL A 92 -4.66 16.91 26.31
C VAL A 92 -5.57 15.80 26.80
N TYR A 93 -5.47 15.51 28.11
CA TYR A 93 -6.19 14.41 28.75
C TYR A 93 -7.55 14.82 29.32
N ALA A 94 -7.79 16.12 29.49
CA ALA A 94 -9.02 16.65 30.07
C ALA A 94 -10.04 16.98 28.96
N PRO A 95 -11.24 16.35 28.94
CA PRO A 95 -12.27 16.62 27.93
C PRO A 95 -12.75 18.09 27.86
N ASN A 96 -12.51 18.87 28.92
CA ASN A 96 -12.93 20.27 29.03
C ASN A 96 -11.79 21.28 28.82
N ASP A 97 -10.60 20.84 28.42
CA ASP A 97 -9.48 21.77 28.17
C ASP A 97 -9.78 22.65 26.94
N PRO A 98 -9.55 23.96 27.01
CA PRO A 98 -9.87 24.89 25.92
C PRO A 98 -9.11 24.62 24.61
N ARG A 99 -8.02 23.83 24.65
CA ARG A 99 -7.28 23.40 23.45
C ARG A 99 -7.95 22.23 22.75
N VAL A 100 -8.75 21.42 23.46
CA VAL A 100 -9.50 20.34 22.82
C VAL A 100 -10.65 20.99 22.06
N THR A 101 -10.66 20.84 20.74
CA THR A 101 -11.87 21.15 19.96
C THR A 101 -13.00 20.39 20.63
N ARG A 102 -14.13 21.01 20.97
CA ARG A 102 -15.25 20.32 21.66
C ARG A 102 -15.77 19.19 20.78
N VAL A 103 -15.10 18.05 20.84
CA VAL A 103 -15.55 16.80 20.26
C VAL A 103 -16.44 16.20 21.31
N ASN A 104 -17.76 16.32 21.12
CA ASN A 104 -18.74 15.74 22.03
C ASN A 104 -18.84 14.20 21.87
N ASP A 105 -17.85 13.58 21.23
CA ASP A 105 -17.79 12.18 20.89
C ASP A 105 -16.47 11.55 21.37
N PRO A 106 -16.50 10.32 21.94
CA PRO A 106 -15.29 9.63 22.39
C PRO A 106 -14.23 9.37 21.30
N SER A 107 -14.61 9.33 20.02
CA SER A 107 -13.69 9.02 18.90
C SER A 107 -12.57 10.04 18.70
N GLY A 108 -12.80 11.32 19.00
CA GLY A 108 -11.76 12.36 18.93
C GLY A 108 -10.86 12.42 20.16
N HIS A 109 -11.10 11.60 21.19
CA HIS A 109 -10.27 11.56 22.38
C HIS A 109 -9.12 10.57 22.18
N ILE A 110 -7.90 11.01 22.52
CA ILE A 110 -6.73 10.12 22.54
C ILE A 110 -6.67 9.42 23.90
N PRO A 111 -6.82 8.09 23.98
CA PRO A 111 -6.79 7.37 25.24
C PRO A 111 -5.47 7.57 25.98
N PRO A 112 -5.45 7.68 27.33
CA PRO A 112 -4.24 7.92 28.10
C PRO A 112 -3.11 6.92 27.85
N GLN A 113 -3.45 5.66 27.56
CA GLN A 113 -2.53 4.58 27.26
C GLN A 113 -1.87 4.66 25.87
N THR A 114 -2.30 5.59 25.01
CA THR A 114 -1.68 5.80 23.70
C THR A 114 -0.27 6.36 23.90
N PRO A 115 0.78 5.87 23.22
CA PRO A 115 2.12 6.41 23.33
C PRO A 115 2.17 7.88 22.87
N ASP A 116 3.00 8.67 23.53
CA ASP A 116 3.29 10.03 23.08
C ASP A 116 4.12 10.01 21.80
N TYR A 117 3.94 11.03 20.97
CA TYR A 117 4.79 11.24 19.80
C TYR A 117 6.19 11.63 20.23
N SER A 118 7.21 10.99 19.66
CA SER A 118 8.61 11.36 19.82
C SER A 118 9.00 12.55 18.93
N ILE A 119 8.21 12.81 17.90
CA ILE A 119 8.43 13.87 16.93
C ILE A 119 7.68 15.15 17.36
N PRO A 120 8.33 16.33 17.34
CA PRO A 120 7.66 17.61 17.57
C PRO A 120 6.49 17.87 16.60
N GLU A 121 5.42 18.49 17.09
CA GLU A 121 4.20 18.74 16.31
C GLU A 121 4.44 19.54 15.04
N ASP A 122 5.29 20.57 15.08
CA ASP A 122 5.61 21.39 13.92
C ASP A 122 6.16 20.53 12.77
N LYS A 123 6.97 19.51 13.09
CA LYS A 123 7.49 18.56 12.11
C LYS A 123 6.42 17.60 11.63
N LEU A 124 5.65 17.01 12.54
CA LEU A 124 4.55 16.10 12.19
C LEU A 124 3.57 16.76 11.21
N ARG A 125 3.18 18.00 11.52
CA ARG A 125 2.21 18.78 10.76
C ARG A 125 2.78 19.28 9.42
N ALA A 126 4.07 19.63 9.37
CA ALA A 126 4.77 20.06 8.16
C ALA A 126 4.86 18.98 7.05
N ALA A 127 4.59 17.71 7.38
CA ALA A 127 4.54 16.64 6.39
C ALA A 127 3.19 16.57 5.63
N ILE A 128 2.11 17.17 6.14
CA ILE A 128 0.75 17.05 5.59
C ILE A 128 0.51 18.04 4.45
N GLN A 129 0.45 17.57 3.21
CA GLN A 129 0.15 18.44 2.06
C GLN A 129 -1.31 18.28 1.64
N LEU A 130 -2.05 19.37 1.66
CA LEU A 130 -3.46 19.39 1.26
C LEU A 130 -3.59 19.63 -0.25
N ASP A 131 -4.59 19.01 -0.87
CA ASP A 131 -5.02 19.41 -2.22
C ASP A 131 -5.37 20.91 -2.21
N PRO A 132 -5.01 21.70 -3.25
CA PRO A 132 -5.29 23.14 -3.26
C PRO A 132 -6.78 23.47 -3.07
N ASP A 133 -7.67 22.61 -3.53
CA ASP A 133 -9.12 22.75 -3.36
C ASP A 133 -9.65 22.09 -2.07
N TRP A 134 -8.79 21.78 -1.09
CA TRP A 134 -9.21 21.01 0.08
C TRP A 134 -10.40 21.65 0.80
N ASP A 135 -10.31 22.93 1.13
CA ASP A 135 -11.35 23.61 1.90
C ASP A 135 -12.65 23.76 1.11
N LYS A 136 -12.57 23.78 -0.23
CA LYS A 136 -13.73 23.80 -1.13
C LYS A 136 -14.50 22.48 -1.14
N TYR A 137 -13.80 21.36 -0.94
CA TYR A 137 -14.35 20.01 -1.03
C TYR A 137 -14.28 19.25 0.30
N ILE A 138 -14.11 19.97 1.42
CA ILE A 138 -13.90 19.38 2.75
C ILE A 138 -15.11 18.58 3.25
N ASP A 139 -16.31 18.91 2.77
CA ASP A 139 -17.56 18.23 3.10
C ASP A 139 -17.85 17.00 2.22
N LEU A 140 -16.95 16.68 1.27
CA LEU A 140 -16.99 15.42 0.51
C LEU A 140 -16.30 14.29 1.29
N HIS A 141 -15.74 13.29 0.62
CA HIS A 141 -14.96 12.24 1.26
C HIS A 141 -13.49 12.68 1.44
N PRO A 142 -13.02 12.93 2.68
CA PRO A 142 -11.61 13.21 2.93
C PRO A 142 -10.74 11.95 2.81
N VAL A 143 -9.64 12.06 2.06
CA VAL A 143 -8.72 10.96 1.79
C VAL A 143 -7.30 11.32 2.24
N LEU A 144 -6.65 10.41 2.96
CA LEU A 144 -5.23 10.52 3.30
C LEU A 144 -4.42 9.53 2.47
N LEU A 145 -3.48 10.02 1.67
CA LEU A 145 -2.57 9.25 0.83
C LEU A 145 -1.19 9.10 1.49
N VAL A 146 -0.73 7.87 1.73
CA VAL A 146 0.50 7.57 2.46
C VAL A 146 1.52 6.87 1.55
N PRO A 147 2.66 7.50 1.23
CA PRO A 147 3.61 7.01 0.23
C PRO A 147 4.35 5.74 0.68
N GLY A 148 5.06 5.15 -0.29
CA GLY A 148 5.91 3.98 -0.11
C GLY A 148 7.37 4.30 0.17
N THR A 149 8.19 3.26 0.31
CA THR A 149 9.61 3.40 0.58
C THR A 149 10.34 4.16 -0.53
N GLY A 150 11.14 5.15 -0.16
CA GLY A 150 11.91 5.97 -1.09
C GLY A 150 11.09 7.04 -1.81
N SER A 151 9.80 7.22 -1.50
CA SER A 151 8.97 8.25 -2.12
C SER A 151 8.37 9.22 -1.10
N TYR A 152 8.07 10.41 -1.60
CA TYR A 152 7.20 11.38 -0.93
C TYR A 152 5.78 11.25 -1.51
N GLY A 153 4.77 11.74 -0.80
CA GLY A 153 3.37 11.68 -1.24
C GLY A 153 3.13 12.38 -2.58
N GLY A 154 3.80 13.52 -2.81
CA GLY A 154 3.72 14.26 -4.07
C GLY A 154 4.11 13.40 -5.27
N SER A 155 5.38 12.98 -5.34
CA SER A 155 5.90 12.12 -6.40
C SER A 155 5.10 10.83 -6.52
N CYS A 156 4.78 10.19 -5.39
CA CYS A 156 4.02 8.94 -5.33
C CYS A 156 2.64 9.03 -6.00
N TYR A 157 1.88 10.09 -5.73
CA TYR A 157 0.45 10.11 -6.08
C TYR A 157 0.05 11.10 -7.18
N HIS A 158 0.90 12.11 -7.48
CA HIS A 158 0.56 13.21 -8.38
C HIS A 158 0.01 12.74 -9.74
N HIS A 159 0.57 11.66 -10.30
CA HIS A 159 0.21 11.13 -11.61
C HIS A 159 -0.81 9.98 -11.57
N ASN A 160 -1.33 9.59 -10.41
CA ASN A 160 -2.25 8.47 -10.31
C ASN A 160 -3.46 8.83 -9.44
N PHE A 161 -3.56 8.31 -8.22
CA PHE A 161 -4.75 8.48 -7.37
C PHE A 161 -5.03 9.95 -7.07
N ALA A 162 -4.01 10.80 -6.85
CA ALA A 162 -4.26 12.22 -6.62
C ALA A 162 -4.83 12.91 -7.87
N LYS A 163 -4.35 12.56 -9.08
CA LYS A 163 -4.90 13.06 -10.33
C LYS A 163 -6.34 12.61 -10.55
N LEU A 164 -6.62 11.33 -10.31
CA LEU A 164 -7.94 10.73 -10.47
C LEU A 164 -8.96 11.32 -9.48
N LEU A 165 -8.57 11.50 -8.21
CA LEU A 165 -9.37 12.20 -7.21
C LEU A 165 -9.59 13.65 -7.62
N ARG A 166 -8.53 14.32 -8.08
CA ARG A 166 -8.60 15.75 -8.44
C ARG A 166 -9.56 16.02 -9.60
N ASN A 167 -9.47 15.18 -10.64
CA ASN A 167 -10.15 15.39 -11.91
C ASN A 167 -11.46 14.61 -12.02
N ALA A 168 -11.92 13.96 -10.94
CA ALA A 168 -13.20 13.29 -10.91
C ALA A 168 -14.34 14.27 -11.24
N SER A 169 -15.26 13.83 -12.12
CA SER A 169 -16.44 14.59 -12.51
C SER A 169 -17.71 13.72 -12.33
N PRO A 170 -18.62 14.08 -11.41
CA PRO A 170 -18.47 15.13 -10.41
C PRO A 170 -17.37 14.79 -9.39
N ARG A 171 -16.82 15.83 -8.75
CA ARG A 171 -15.87 15.66 -7.64
C ARG A 171 -16.58 14.97 -6.48
N PHE A 172 -15.99 13.91 -5.94
CA PHE A 172 -16.56 13.13 -4.83
C PHE A 172 -15.66 13.05 -3.60
N ALA A 173 -14.44 13.59 -3.67
CA ALA A 173 -13.46 13.49 -2.58
C ALA A 173 -12.54 14.70 -2.54
N THR A 174 -12.03 15.01 -1.35
CA THR A 174 -10.85 15.84 -1.14
C THR A 174 -9.71 14.97 -0.63
N PHE A 175 -8.46 15.41 -0.75
CA PHE A 175 -7.34 14.59 -0.27
C PHE A 175 -6.16 15.40 0.25
N ALA A 176 -5.40 14.74 1.10
CA ALA A 176 -4.08 15.14 1.52
C ALA A 176 -3.11 14.00 1.22
N TRP A 177 -1.84 14.31 1.00
CA TRP A 177 -0.77 13.31 0.97
C TRP A 177 0.30 13.66 2.00
N LEU A 178 1.10 12.67 2.38
CA LEU A 178 2.21 12.87 3.32
C LEU A 178 3.54 12.91 2.60
N ASN A 179 4.29 13.99 2.82
CA ASN A 179 5.71 14.08 2.47
C ASN A 179 6.53 13.82 3.74
N ILE A 180 6.62 12.54 4.12
CA ILE A 180 7.36 12.13 5.33
C ILE A 180 8.86 12.36 5.09
N PRO A 181 9.56 13.08 5.99
CA PRO A 181 11.00 13.33 5.86
C PRO A 181 11.81 12.05 5.65
N GLY A 182 12.85 12.15 4.83
CA GLY A 182 13.63 10.98 4.43
C GLY A 182 12.92 10.06 3.43
N ALA A 183 11.80 10.50 2.82
CA ALA A 183 11.06 9.75 1.81
C ALA A 183 10.72 8.32 2.26
N MET A 184 10.20 8.18 3.49
CA MET A 184 9.87 6.88 4.12
C MET A 184 11.07 5.93 4.33
N CYS A 185 12.32 6.37 4.18
CA CYS A 185 13.49 5.51 4.36
C CYS A 185 14.01 5.43 5.81
N ASP A 186 13.59 6.33 6.69
CA ASP A 186 13.93 6.29 8.12
C ASP A 186 13.15 5.18 8.86
N LYS A 187 13.36 5.02 10.16
CA LYS A 187 12.76 3.97 10.99
C LYS A 187 11.24 3.94 10.81
N SER A 188 10.70 2.85 10.30
CA SER A 188 9.25 2.68 10.08
C SER A 188 8.33 3.04 11.27
N PRO A 189 8.68 2.79 12.56
CA PRO A 189 7.88 3.31 13.68
C PRO A 189 7.81 4.84 13.74
N ILE A 190 8.87 5.56 13.34
CA ILE A 190 8.91 7.03 13.23
C ILE A 190 8.05 7.49 12.05
N ASN A 191 8.13 6.80 10.90
CA ASN A 191 7.25 7.07 9.76
C ASN A 191 5.76 6.93 10.15
N ALA A 192 5.44 5.95 11.00
CA ALA A 192 4.08 5.72 11.49
C ALA A 192 3.56 6.83 12.42
N GLU A 193 4.43 7.55 13.14
CA GLU A 193 4.02 8.70 13.95
C GLU A 193 3.44 9.83 13.08
N TYR A 194 4.06 10.12 11.93
CA TYR A 194 3.51 11.07 10.95
C TYR A 194 2.12 10.65 10.45
N VAL A 195 1.94 9.36 10.19
CA VAL A 195 0.66 8.81 9.71
C VAL A 195 -0.41 8.91 10.80
N ALA A 196 -0.12 8.48 12.03
CA ALA A 196 -1.07 8.55 13.15
C ALA A 196 -1.48 10.01 13.45
N TYR A 197 -0.52 10.93 13.47
CA TYR A 197 -0.81 12.36 13.66
C TYR A 197 -1.66 12.91 12.52
N ALA A 198 -1.34 12.59 11.26
CA ALA A 198 -2.09 13.07 10.11
C ALA A 198 -3.53 12.56 10.06
N MET A 199 -3.77 11.29 10.43
CA MET A 199 -5.12 10.74 10.55
C MET A 199 -5.95 11.57 11.53
N HIS A 200 -5.39 11.85 12.70
CA HIS A 200 -6.05 12.67 13.72
C HIS A 200 -6.28 14.11 13.23
N TRP A 201 -5.23 14.75 12.73
CA TRP A 201 -5.29 16.15 12.32
C TRP A 201 -6.29 16.37 11.18
N LEU A 202 -6.32 15.50 10.17
CA LEU A 202 -7.28 15.60 9.07
C LEU A 202 -8.72 15.33 9.51
N TRP A 203 -8.93 14.37 10.40
CA TRP A 203 -10.25 14.11 10.95
C TRP A 203 -10.79 15.31 11.76
N LEU A 204 -9.94 15.97 12.57
CA LEU A 204 -10.36 17.20 13.26
C LEU A 204 -10.69 18.34 12.30
N ARG A 205 -10.00 18.42 11.14
CA ARG A 205 -10.33 19.41 10.09
C ARG A 205 -11.72 19.17 9.51
N THR A 206 -12.19 17.92 9.46
CA THR A 206 -13.49 17.56 8.87
C THR A 206 -14.60 17.53 9.94
N TYR A 207 -14.26 17.46 11.22
CA TYR A 207 -15.21 17.48 12.33
C TYR A 207 -16.00 18.81 12.41
N ARG A 208 -17.31 18.72 12.69
CA ARG A 208 -18.21 19.89 12.88
C ARG A 208 -19.14 19.76 14.09
N GLY A 209 -18.70 19.13 15.16
CA GLY A 209 -19.53 18.99 16.38
C GLY A 209 -20.53 17.82 16.34
N TYR A 210 -20.38 16.90 15.39
CA TYR A 210 -21.23 15.72 15.25
C TYR A 210 -21.04 14.73 16.41
N THR A 211 -22.08 13.94 16.69
CA THR A 211 -22.10 12.90 17.71
C THR A 211 -22.84 11.68 17.21
N GLY A 212 -22.50 10.48 17.67
CA GLY A 212 -23.26 9.27 17.33
C GLY A 212 -23.11 8.91 15.84
N PRO A 213 -24.16 8.42 15.15
CA PRO A 213 -24.05 7.94 13.76
C PRO A 213 -23.48 8.95 12.76
N ASP A 214 -23.71 10.24 12.99
CA ASP A 214 -23.25 11.33 12.12
C ASP A 214 -21.73 11.46 12.09
N ILE A 215 -21.02 10.94 13.10
CA ILE A 215 -19.55 11.01 13.13
C ILE A 215 -18.89 10.14 12.07
N ASN A 216 -19.56 9.05 11.69
CA ASN A 216 -19.08 8.13 10.66
C ASN A 216 -19.10 8.77 9.26
N ALA A 217 -19.92 9.81 9.05
CA ALA A 217 -19.99 10.53 7.78
C ALA A 217 -18.73 11.37 7.50
N HIS A 218 -17.96 11.71 8.54
CA HIS A 218 -16.78 12.59 8.46
C HIS A 218 -15.45 11.88 8.74
N GLN A 219 -15.51 10.56 8.91
CA GLN A 219 -14.33 9.70 8.94
C GLN A 219 -13.56 9.75 7.62
N ILE A 220 -12.25 9.61 7.71
CA ILE A 220 -11.36 9.64 6.54
C ILE A 220 -11.21 8.26 5.92
N THR A 221 -10.98 8.21 4.61
CA THR A 221 -10.40 7.03 3.95
C THR A 221 -8.88 7.18 3.97
N VAL A 222 -8.17 6.14 4.38
CA VAL A 222 -6.70 6.14 4.31
C VAL A 222 -6.26 5.17 3.22
N ILE A 223 -5.32 5.60 2.39
CA ILE A 223 -4.80 4.81 1.28
C ILE A 223 -3.28 4.74 1.41
N GLY A 224 -2.75 3.53 1.49
CA GLY A 224 -1.31 3.28 1.54
C GLY A 224 -0.80 2.66 0.26
N TRP A 225 0.43 2.99 -0.11
CA TRP A 225 1.20 2.24 -1.09
C TRP A 225 2.47 1.67 -0.47
N SER A 226 2.83 0.41 -0.78
CA SER A 226 4.05 -0.21 -0.29
C SER A 226 4.15 -0.11 1.26
N GLN A 227 5.32 0.27 1.80
CA GLN A 227 5.53 0.53 3.24
C GLN A 227 4.54 1.51 3.88
N GLY A 228 3.89 2.41 3.12
CA GLY A 228 2.83 3.26 3.66
C GLY A 228 1.75 2.44 4.37
N ASN A 229 1.50 1.23 3.89
CA ASN A 229 0.58 0.27 4.50
C ASN A 229 1.06 -0.23 5.86
N LEU A 230 2.37 -0.49 6.02
CA LEU A 230 2.97 -0.83 7.32
C LEU A 230 2.81 0.31 8.32
N SER A 231 3.04 1.55 7.90
CA SER A 231 2.88 2.73 8.76
C SER A 231 1.42 2.94 9.19
N ILE A 232 0.46 2.72 8.29
CA ILE A 232 -0.98 2.78 8.59
C ILE A 232 -1.37 1.67 9.59
N GLN A 233 -0.98 0.43 9.34
CA GLN A 233 -1.29 -0.70 10.22
C GLN A 233 -0.63 -0.56 11.59
N TRP A 234 0.60 -0.02 11.64
CA TRP A 234 1.29 0.31 12.88
C TRP A 234 0.59 1.44 13.64
N ALA A 235 0.12 2.48 12.95
CA ALA A 235 -0.68 3.55 13.53
C ALA A 235 -1.98 2.99 14.16
N PHE A 236 -2.73 2.14 13.46
CA PHE A 236 -3.92 1.50 14.02
C PHE A 236 -3.60 0.67 15.26
N LYS A 237 -2.48 -0.04 15.28
CA LYS A 237 -2.09 -0.89 16.40
C LYS A 237 -1.72 -0.08 17.65
N TYR A 238 -0.84 0.90 17.51
CA TYR A 238 -0.23 1.60 18.65
C TYR A 238 -0.90 2.93 18.98
N TRP A 239 -1.67 3.51 18.07
CA TRP A 239 -2.57 4.64 18.32
C TRP A 239 -4.03 4.22 18.06
N PRO A 240 -4.65 3.38 18.91
CA PRO A 240 -5.93 2.74 18.62
C PRO A 240 -7.09 3.70 18.33
N HIS A 241 -7.04 4.93 18.83
CA HIS A 241 -8.06 5.95 18.52
C HIS A 241 -8.16 6.24 17.02
N THR A 242 -7.07 6.09 16.27
CA THR A 242 -7.04 6.26 14.81
C THR A 242 -8.00 5.32 14.07
N GLN A 243 -8.34 4.17 14.67
CA GLN A 243 -9.32 3.22 14.13
C GLN A 243 -10.71 3.86 14.04
N ASN A 244 -11.09 4.70 15.00
CA ASN A 244 -12.38 5.40 15.02
C ASN A 244 -12.41 6.63 14.11
N LEU A 245 -11.26 7.09 13.62
CA LEU A 245 -11.16 8.23 12.71
C LEU A 245 -11.31 7.82 11.24
N CYS A 246 -11.13 6.53 10.96
CA CYS A 246 -11.05 6.01 9.60
C CYS A 246 -12.27 5.14 9.29
N LYS A 247 -12.95 5.43 8.17
CA LYS A 247 -14.09 4.61 7.72
C LYS A 247 -13.63 3.33 7.01
N ASN A 248 -12.44 3.37 6.42
CA ASN A 248 -11.79 2.24 5.77
C ASN A 248 -10.31 2.53 5.44
N PHE A 249 -9.63 1.46 5.08
CA PHE A 249 -8.24 1.43 4.63
C PHE A 249 -8.15 0.76 3.25
N VAL A 250 -7.58 1.43 2.26
CA VAL A 250 -7.24 0.82 0.97
C VAL A 250 -5.74 0.62 0.88
N ALA A 251 -5.31 -0.64 0.77
CA ALA A 251 -3.91 -1.03 0.78
C ALA A 251 -3.46 -1.44 -0.62
N ILE A 252 -2.59 -0.64 -1.24
CA ILE A 252 -2.08 -0.88 -2.59
C ILE A 252 -0.67 -1.47 -2.50
N SER A 253 -0.47 -2.67 -3.07
CA SER A 253 0.81 -3.39 -3.08
C SER A 253 1.45 -3.47 -1.69
N ALA A 254 0.66 -3.85 -0.68
CA ALA A 254 1.10 -3.85 0.70
C ALA A 254 2.12 -4.97 1.00
N ASP A 255 2.90 -4.73 2.04
CA ASP A 255 3.95 -5.61 2.55
C ASP A 255 3.76 -5.89 4.05
N PHE A 256 2.53 -6.23 4.48
CA PHE A 256 2.22 -6.48 5.90
C PHE A 256 2.99 -7.65 6.52
N HIS A 257 3.59 -8.50 5.70
CA HIS A 257 4.51 -9.56 6.13
C HIS A 257 5.95 -9.31 5.65
N GLY A 258 6.28 -8.10 5.22
CA GLY A 258 7.57 -7.75 4.64
C GLY A 258 7.83 -8.45 3.31
N THR A 259 9.09 -8.54 2.93
CA THR A 259 9.54 -9.20 1.69
C THR A 259 10.71 -10.13 1.96
N VAL A 260 10.76 -11.26 1.24
CA VAL A 260 11.90 -12.18 1.24
C VAL A 260 12.95 -11.81 0.19
N LEU A 261 12.67 -10.81 -0.66
CA LEU A 261 13.62 -10.36 -1.65
C LEU A 261 14.82 -9.70 -0.96
N ALA A 262 16.03 -10.05 -1.42
CA ALA A 262 17.27 -9.46 -0.92
C ALA A 262 17.21 -7.93 -1.11
N PRO A 263 17.64 -7.12 -0.14
CA PRO A 263 17.48 -5.68 -0.25
C PRO A 263 18.29 -5.16 -1.44
N PRO A 264 17.83 -4.08 -2.11
CA PRO A 264 18.75 -3.30 -2.91
C PRO A 264 19.90 -2.83 -2.01
N ILE A 265 21.09 -2.63 -2.58
CA ILE A 265 22.40 -2.44 -1.91
C ILE A 265 22.49 -1.20 -0.97
N ALA A 266 21.37 -0.60 -0.56
CA ALA A 266 21.30 0.47 0.44
C ALA A 266 20.27 0.10 1.54
N ALA A 267 20.74 -0.37 2.69
CA ALA A 267 19.89 -0.69 3.82
C ALA A 267 19.54 0.56 4.61
N ALA A 268 18.70 1.42 4.05
CA ALA A 268 18.02 2.42 4.84
C ALA A 268 17.24 1.74 5.99
N PRO A 269 17.10 2.36 7.18
CA PRO A 269 16.42 1.77 8.33
C PRO A 269 15.08 1.09 8.00
N ALA A 270 14.23 1.71 7.16
CA ALA A 270 12.96 1.14 6.75
C ALA A 270 13.09 -0.17 5.96
N ILE A 271 14.15 -0.33 5.15
CA ILE A 271 14.36 -1.54 4.33
C ILE A 271 14.60 -2.75 5.24
N LEU A 272 15.37 -2.56 6.31
CA LEU A 272 15.62 -3.60 7.31
C LEU A 272 14.33 -3.99 8.04
N HIS A 273 13.49 -3.00 8.37
CA HIS A 273 12.18 -3.26 8.95
C HIS A 273 11.24 -3.99 7.99
N GLN A 274 11.36 -3.82 6.67
CA GLN A 274 10.50 -4.48 5.68
C GLN A 274 10.92 -5.92 5.35
N TRP A 275 11.97 -6.45 5.98
CA TRP A 275 12.29 -7.87 5.80
C TRP A 275 11.24 -8.79 6.39
N TYR A 276 11.01 -9.92 5.72
CA TYR A 276 9.94 -10.86 6.04
C TYR A 276 9.90 -11.31 7.51
N LEU A 277 11.08 -11.51 8.11
CA LEU A 277 11.23 -11.92 9.51
C LEU A 277 11.90 -10.87 10.40
N SER A 278 11.89 -9.59 9.99
CA SER A 278 12.38 -8.50 10.82
C SER A 278 11.65 -8.47 12.16
N ASN A 279 12.31 -7.95 13.20
CA ASN A 279 11.66 -7.73 14.49
C ASN A 279 10.47 -6.79 14.35
N PHE A 280 10.56 -5.78 13.48
CA PHE A 280 9.46 -4.87 13.16
C PHE A 280 8.23 -5.62 12.63
N ILE A 281 8.36 -6.43 11.57
CA ILE A 281 7.23 -7.17 10.98
C ILE A 281 6.66 -8.17 11.98
N ARG A 282 7.51 -8.92 12.66
CA ARG A 282 7.08 -9.90 13.67
C ARG A 282 6.34 -9.21 14.81
N THR A 283 6.82 -8.05 15.26
CA THR A 283 6.19 -7.25 16.30
C THR A 283 4.86 -6.67 15.82
N LEU A 284 4.80 -6.13 14.60
CA LEU A 284 3.56 -5.61 14.00
C LEU A 284 2.50 -6.69 13.92
N ARG A 285 2.85 -7.89 13.45
CA ARG A 285 1.92 -9.00 13.23
C ARG A 285 1.45 -9.69 14.51
N ASN A 286 2.25 -9.65 15.58
CA ASN A 286 1.91 -10.25 16.86
C ASN A 286 0.60 -9.68 17.46
N ASN A 287 -0.10 -10.44 18.31
CA ASN A 287 -1.36 -10.03 18.93
C ASN A 287 -2.42 -9.55 17.91
N ASP A 288 -2.68 -10.38 16.89
CA ASP A 288 -3.66 -10.14 15.82
C ASP A 288 -3.41 -8.87 14.98
N GLY A 289 -2.17 -8.37 14.94
CA GLY A 289 -1.81 -7.25 14.08
C GLY A 289 -1.66 -7.64 12.59
N ASP A 290 -1.67 -8.93 12.30
CA ASP A 290 -1.83 -9.50 10.94
C ASP A 290 -3.29 -9.56 10.46
N SER A 291 -4.21 -9.00 11.26
CA SER A 291 -5.62 -8.84 10.92
C SER A 291 -5.98 -7.36 10.82
N ALA A 292 -6.94 -7.03 9.95
CA ALA A 292 -7.41 -5.66 9.78
C ALA A 292 -7.96 -5.06 11.09
N TYR A 293 -7.74 -3.76 11.28
CA TYR A 293 -8.30 -2.98 12.40
C TYR A 293 -9.55 -2.19 12.00
N VAL A 294 -9.66 -1.83 10.72
CA VAL A 294 -10.80 -1.15 10.11
C VAL A 294 -11.17 -1.90 8.81
N PRO A 295 -12.35 -1.69 8.22
CA PRO A 295 -12.69 -2.33 6.95
C PRO A 295 -11.59 -2.07 5.90
N THR A 296 -11.03 -3.14 5.33
CA THR A 296 -9.80 -3.05 4.52
C THR A 296 -9.94 -3.67 3.14
N THR A 297 -9.52 -2.94 2.11
CA THR A 297 -9.40 -3.42 0.73
C THR A 297 -7.92 -3.51 0.37
N SER A 298 -7.35 -4.71 0.35
CA SER A 298 -5.97 -4.96 -0.07
C SER A 298 -5.94 -5.37 -1.55
N ILE A 299 -5.12 -4.70 -2.35
CA ILE A 299 -5.05 -4.88 -3.81
C ILE A 299 -3.58 -5.04 -4.20
N TYR A 300 -3.24 -6.15 -4.84
CA TYR A 300 -1.85 -6.50 -5.15
C TYR A 300 -1.72 -7.31 -6.44
N SER A 301 -0.48 -7.42 -6.92
CA SER A 301 -0.11 -8.16 -8.13
C SER A 301 0.73 -9.37 -7.74
N SER A 302 0.14 -10.56 -7.77
CA SER A 302 0.81 -11.77 -7.28
C SER A 302 1.99 -12.21 -8.14
N ILE A 303 1.90 -12.03 -9.45
CA ILE A 303 2.89 -12.54 -10.40
C ILE A 303 3.98 -11.50 -10.70
N TYR A 304 3.63 -10.22 -10.70
CA TYR A 304 4.48 -9.18 -11.27
C TYR A 304 5.07 -8.20 -10.27
N ASP A 305 4.67 -8.24 -8.99
CA ASP A 305 5.30 -7.40 -7.96
C ASP A 305 6.79 -7.78 -7.80
N GLU A 306 7.66 -6.89 -8.26
CA GLU A 306 9.11 -7.06 -8.29
C GLU A 306 9.82 -6.62 -7.01
N VAL A 307 9.08 -6.07 -6.03
CA VAL A 307 9.61 -5.49 -4.79
C VAL A 307 9.20 -6.32 -3.58
N VAL A 308 7.94 -6.77 -3.55
CA VAL A 308 7.35 -7.51 -2.43
C VAL A 308 7.05 -8.92 -2.88
N GLN A 309 7.69 -9.89 -2.24
CA GLN A 309 7.38 -11.30 -2.40
C GLN A 309 7.43 -12.01 -1.04
N PRO A 310 6.60 -13.05 -0.82
CA PRO A 310 5.55 -13.55 -1.72
C PRO A 310 4.35 -12.59 -1.84
N GLN A 311 3.67 -12.60 -3.00
CA GLN A 311 2.37 -11.91 -3.20
C GLN A 311 1.26 -12.84 -3.69
N ILE A 312 1.39 -14.16 -3.51
CA ILE A 312 0.44 -15.15 -4.04
C ILE A 312 -0.37 -15.85 -2.94
N GLY A 313 -1.67 -16.00 -3.15
CA GLY A 313 -2.56 -16.73 -2.26
C GLY A 313 -2.61 -16.18 -0.83
N THR A 314 -2.91 -17.04 0.15
CA THR A 314 -3.03 -16.63 1.56
C THR A 314 -1.70 -16.35 2.25
N ILE A 315 -0.58 -16.66 1.59
CA ILE A 315 0.76 -16.33 2.06
C ILE A 315 1.26 -14.98 1.53
N ALA A 316 0.50 -14.33 0.65
CA ALA A 316 0.84 -13.02 0.10
C ALA A 316 1.10 -12.02 1.23
N SER A 317 2.16 -11.22 1.10
CA SER A 317 2.51 -10.22 2.10
C SER A 317 1.42 -9.15 2.26
N ALA A 318 0.71 -8.84 1.18
CA ALA A 318 -0.44 -7.95 1.19
C ALA A 318 -1.70 -8.55 1.83
N TYR A 319 -1.72 -9.85 2.13
CA TYR A 319 -2.90 -10.52 2.68
C TYR A 319 -3.13 -10.11 4.15
N LEU A 320 -4.30 -9.54 4.44
CA LEU A 320 -4.77 -9.31 5.81
C LEU A 320 -5.89 -10.27 6.17
N LYS A 321 -5.85 -10.77 7.41
CA LYS A 321 -6.94 -11.55 8.00
C LYS A 321 -8.04 -10.63 8.52
N ASP A 322 -9.18 -11.22 8.88
CA ASP A 322 -10.31 -10.51 9.49
C ASP A 322 -10.72 -11.08 10.85
N LYS A 323 -9.76 -11.17 11.79
CA LYS A 323 -10.03 -11.64 13.15
C LYS A 323 -11.08 -10.82 13.89
N ARG A 324 -11.23 -9.53 13.53
CA ARG A 324 -12.12 -8.56 14.19
C ARG A 324 -13.50 -8.46 13.54
N GLY A 325 -13.73 -9.12 12.40
CA GLY A 325 -15.01 -9.06 11.68
C GLY A 325 -15.32 -7.67 11.13
N VAL A 326 -14.28 -6.89 10.77
CA VAL A 326 -14.41 -5.52 10.25
C VAL A 326 -14.68 -5.51 8.73
N GLY A 327 -14.52 -6.64 8.05
CA GLY A 327 -14.65 -6.77 6.61
C GLY A 327 -13.32 -6.56 5.90
N VAL A 328 -12.87 -7.60 5.18
CA VAL A 328 -11.62 -7.56 4.40
C VAL A 328 -11.84 -8.10 2.99
N LEU A 329 -11.38 -7.35 2.00
CA LEU A 329 -11.22 -7.83 0.63
C LEU A 329 -9.73 -7.91 0.31
N ASN A 330 -9.22 -9.11 0.06
CA ASN A 330 -7.89 -9.33 -0.52
C ASN A 330 -8.05 -9.61 -2.02
N PHE A 331 -7.61 -8.68 -2.86
CA PHE A 331 -7.80 -8.70 -4.31
C PHE A 331 -6.45 -8.89 -5.02
N ASP A 332 -6.20 -10.11 -5.47
CA ASP A 332 -5.10 -10.43 -6.39
C ASP A 332 -5.53 -10.14 -7.84
N LEU A 333 -4.85 -9.20 -8.50
CA LEU A 333 -5.13 -8.82 -9.89
C LEU A 333 -5.05 -10.01 -10.86
N GLN A 334 -4.07 -10.91 -10.72
CA GLN A 334 -3.90 -12.01 -11.66
C GLN A 334 -4.86 -13.17 -11.38
N GLU A 335 -5.22 -13.39 -10.12
CA GLU A 335 -6.24 -14.37 -9.76
C GLU A 335 -7.63 -13.94 -10.24
N ARG A 336 -7.96 -12.66 -10.08
CA ARG A 336 -9.31 -12.12 -10.32
C ARG A 336 -9.53 -11.62 -11.75
N CYS A 337 -8.48 -11.19 -12.45
CA CYS A 337 -8.55 -10.69 -13.82
C CYS A 337 -7.68 -11.53 -14.79
N PRO A 338 -7.80 -12.87 -14.83
CA PRO A 338 -6.88 -13.71 -15.58
C PRO A 338 -7.00 -13.44 -17.08
N LEU A 339 -5.85 -13.21 -17.73
CA LEU A 339 -5.76 -12.92 -19.17
C LEU A 339 -6.51 -11.65 -19.62
N LYS A 340 -6.74 -10.72 -18.69
CA LYS A 340 -7.37 -9.43 -18.95
C LYS A 340 -6.35 -8.29 -18.88
N PRO A 341 -6.59 -7.14 -19.52
CA PRO A 341 -5.74 -5.96 -19.40
C PRO A 341 -5.42 -5.57 -17.96
N ALA A 342 -6.39 -5.58 -17.04
CA ALA A 342 -6.13 -5.28 -15.63
C ALA A 342 -5.31 -6.35 -14.89
N GLY A 343 -5.30 -7.60 -15.37
CA GLY A 343 -4.43 -8.68 -14.87
C GLY A 343 -3.09 -8.79 -15.60
N ALA A 344 -2.84 -7.94 -16.61
CA ALA A 344 -1.58 -7.88 -17.34
C ALA A 344 -0.41 -7.44 -16.41
N PRO A 345 0.85 -7.39 -16.91
CA PRO A 345 2.00 -7.02 -16.09
C PRO A 345 1.87 -5.64 -15.43
N HIS A 346 1.45 -5.64 -14.17
CA HIS A 346 1.46 -4.48 -13.27
C HIS A 346 2.45 -4.80 -12.15
N GLY A 347 3.62 -4.17 -12.20
CA GLY A 347 4.61 -4.28 -11.13
C GLY A 347 4.16 -3.64 -9.82
N HIS A 348 5.08 -3.50 -8.87
CA HIS A 348 4.81 -2.97 -7.54
C HIS A 348 4.16 -1.58 -7.57
N SER A 349 4.71 -0.65 -8.36
CA SER A 349 4.09 0.67 -8.60
C SER A 349 2.97 0.62 -9.64
N GLY A 350 2.93 -0.42 -10.47
CA GLY A 350 1.94 -0.54 -11.55
C GLY A 350 0.51 -0.64 -11.05
N VAL A 351 0.29 -1.21 -9.85
CA VAL A 351 -1.04 -1.27 -9.23
C VAL A 351 -1.64 0.13 -8.99
N LEU A 352 -0.82 1.18 -8.83
CA LEU A 352 -1.30 2.56 -8.65
C LEU A 352 -1.99 3.15 -9.89
N TYR A 353 -1.67 2.68 -11.10
CA TYR A 353 -2.39 3.12 -12.30
C TYR A 353 -3.46 2.14 -12.76
N ASN A 354 -3.53 0.94 -12.18
CA ASN A 354 -4.44 -0.13 -12.62
C ASN A 354 -5.92 0.27 -12.49
N ASN A 355 -6.74 -0.02 -13.50
CA ASN A 355 -8.14 0.40 -13.53
C ASN A 355 -9.00 -0.27 -12.44
N VAL A 356 -8.81 -1.58 -12.21
CA VAL A 356 -9.56 -2.31 -11.18
C VAL A 356 -9.16 -1.83 -9.79
N ALA A 357 -7.87 -1.57 -9.56
CA ALA A 357 -7.39 -0.99 -8.30
C ALA A 357 -8.05 0.36 -8.03
N TRP A 358 -8.15 1.23 -9.04
CA TRP A 358 -8.87 2.49 -8.92
C TRP A 358 -10.38 2.31 -8.69
N ALA A 359 -11.04 1.41 -9.40
CA ALA A 359 -12.47 1.17 -9.24
C ALA A 359 -12.82 0.70 -7.83
N LEU A 360 -12.06 -0.26 -7.28
CA LEU A 360 -12.18 -0.71 -5.89
C LEU A 360 -11.88 0.41 -4.89
N THR A 361 -10.86 1.22 -5.15
CA THR A 361 -10.53 2.37 -4.31
C THR A 361 -11.66 3.40 -4.28
N LYS A 362 -12.17 3.78 -5.45
CA LYS A 362 -13.29 4.71 -5.61
C LYS A 362 -14.53 4.21 -4.89
N ASP A 363 -14.83 2.92 -5.03
CA ASP A 363 -15.94 2.26 -4.36
C ASP A 363 -15.83 2.34 -2.84
N ALA A 364 -14.66 2.03 -2.29
CA ALA A 364 -14.37 2.17 -0.86
C ALA A 364 -14.50 3.63 -0.40
N ILE A 365 -13.98 4.61 -1.16
CA ILE A 365 -14.09 6.02 -0.80
C ILE A 365 -15.55 6.47 -0.73
N ILE A 366 -16.38 6.11 -1.70
CA ILE A 366 -17.76 6.59 -1.78
C ILE A 366 -18.64 5.91 -0.74
N ASN A 367 -18.51 4.60 -0.59
CA ASN A 367 -19.47 3.81 0.20
C ASN A 367 -19.00 3.55 1.64
N GLY A 368 -17.74 3.82 1.97
CA GLY A 368 -17.14 3.34 3.21
C GLY A 368 -17.01 1.82 3.22
N GLY A 369 -16.51 1.25 4.32
CA GLY A 369 -16.30 -0.20 4.43
C GLY A 369 -15.24 -0.74 3.46
N CYS A 370 -15.15 -2.06 3.32
CA CYS A 370 -14.37 -2.67 2.25
C CYS A 370 -15.08 -2.49 0.90
N ALA A 371 -14.31 -2.49 -0.19
CA ALA A 371 -14.86 -2.43 -1.53
C ALA A 371 -15.69 -3.69 -1.83
N VAL A 372 -16.73 -3.54 -2.66
CA VAL A 372 -17.68 -4.62 -2.98
C VAL A 372 -17.73 -4.82 -4.49
N LEU A 373 -17.56 -6.07 -4.92
CA LEU A 373 -17.78 -6.49 -6.30
C LEU A 373 -19.26 -6.76 -6.53
N GLY A 374 -19.79 -6.34 -7.67
CA GLY A 374 -21.16 -6.64 -8.08
C GLY A 374 -21.96 -5.42 -8.55
N GLU A 375 -23.22 -5.67 -8.85
CA GLU A 375 -24.16 -4.66 -9.37
C GLU A 375 -24.29 -3.48 -8.41
N GLY A 376 -24.27 -2.26 -8.96
CA GLY A 376 -24.37 -1.02 -8.19
C GLY A 376 -23.09 -0.60 -7.43
N ARG A 377 -22.02 -1.42 -7.46
CA ARG A 377 -20.72 -1.13 -6.83
C ARG A 377 -19.61 -1.21 -7.89
N VAL A 378 -18.78 -2.26 -7.88
CA VAL A 378 -17.72 -2.48 -8.87
C VAL A 378 -18.08 -3.62 -9.83
N ASP A 379 -18.34 -3.27 -11.09
CA ASP A 379 -18.56 -4.25 -12.17
C ASP A 379 -17.22 -4.71 -12.77
N LEU A 380 -16.64 -5.74 -12.16
CA LEU A 380 -15.34 -6.26 -12.57
C LEU A 380 -15.27 -6.62 -14.06
N SER A 381 -16.37 -7.11 -14.63
CA SER A 381 -16.43 -7.53 -16.04
C SER A 381 -16.22 -6.37 -17.02
N LYS A 382 -16.48 -5.13 -16.58
CA LYS A 382 -16.17 -3.90 -17.32
C LYS A 382 -14.79 -3.37 -16.97
N GLU A 383 -14.49 -3.29 -15.68
CA GLU A 383 -13.26 -2.65 -15.20
C GLU A 383 -11.99 -3.40 -15.63
N GLU A 384 -12.06 -4.72 -15.79
CA GLU A 384 -10.90 -5.56 -16.14
C GLU A 384 -10.36 -5.34 -17.56
N TRP A 385 -11.14 -4.71 -18.45
CA TRP A 385 -10.75 -4.46 -19.84
C TRP A 385 -9.92 -3.20 -20.06
N HIS A 386 -9.68 -2.43 -19.00
CA HIS A 386 -8.81 -1.26 -19.06
C HIS A 386 -7.48 -1.55 -18.35
N PRO A 387 -6.33 -1.36 -19.03
CA PRO A 387 -5.03 -1.59 -18.41
C PRO A 387 -4.69 -0.51 -17.37
N TRP A 388 -5.24 0.70 -17.50
CA TRP A 388 -5.06 1.76 -16.52
C TRP A 388 -6.36 2.53 -16.30
N ALA A 389 -6.44 3.20 -15.15
CA ALA A 389 -7.61 3.94 -14.71
C ALA A 389 -8.06 4.98 -15.74
N VAL A 390 -9.35 4.97 -16.06
CA VAL A 390 -9.94 5.99 -16.94
C VAL A 390 -9.71 7.38 -16.33
N GLY A 391 -9.04 8.26 -17.08
CA GLY A 391 -8.58 9.57 -16.60
C GLY A 391 -7.05 9.69 -16.49
N LEU A 392 -6.33 8.56 -16.57
CA LEU A 392 -4.89 8.52 -16.75
C LEU A 392 -4.52 8.37 -18.22
N ASN A 393 -3.37 8.91 -18.59
CA ASN A 393 -2.76 8.78 -19.91
C ASN A 393 -1.38 8.09 -19.82
N ILE A 394 -0.70 7.91 -20.95
CA ILE A 394 0.57 7.20 -20.99
C ILE A 394 1.71 7.90 -20.21
N VAL A 395 1.66 9.24 -20.10
CA VAL A 395 2.63 10.00 -19.31
C VAL A 395 2.43 9.71 -17.82
N ASP A 396 1.18 9.58 -17.38
CA ASP A 396 0.86 9.22 -15.99
C ASP A 396 1.35 7.81 -15.64
N VAL A 397 1.17 6.86 -16.56
CA VAL A 397 1.67 5.49 -16.43
C VAL A 397 3.20 5.49 -16.35
N ALA A 398 3.88 6.20 -17.26
CA ALA A 398 5.33 6.31 -17.26
C ALA A 398 5.88 6.95 -15.97
N ALA A 399 5.26 8.03 -15.50
CA ALA A 399 5.64 8.69 -14.26
C ALA A 399 5.43 7.79 -13.03
N THR A 400 4.34 7.01 -13.00
CA THR A 400 4.07 6.04 -11.92
C THR A 400 5.09 4.89 -11.94
N LEU A 401 5.49 4.39 -13.11
CA LEU A 401 6.56 3.39 -13.22
C LEU A 401 7.93 3.96 -12.78
N ALA A 402 8.20 5.25 -13.04
CA ALA A 402 9.42 5.93 -12.62
C ALA A 402 9.57 6.07 -11.10
N LEU A 403 8.54 5.77 -10.29
CA LEU A 403 8.65 5.75 -8.82
C LEU A 403 9.71 4.78 -8.31
N ILE A 404 9.87 3.64 -8.99
CA ILE A 404 10.81 2.59 -8.59
C ILE A 404 12.28 3.10 -8.67
N PRO A 405 12.76 3.67 -9.79
CA PRO A 405 14.10 4.27 -9.81
C PRO A 405 14.23 5.54 -8.94
N VAL A 406 13.19 6.37 -8.80
CA VAL A 406 13.21 7.52 -7.87
C VAL A 406 13.45 7.06 -6.43
N ALA A 407 12.75 6.00 -6.02
CA ALA A 407 12.91 5.40 -4.71
C ALA A 407 14.35 4.93 -4.47
N ALA A 408 14.95 4.25 -5.45
CA ALA A 408 16.35 3.82 -5.38
C ALA A 408 17.31 5.01 -5.20
N VAL A 409 17.10 6.14 -5.90
CA VAL A 409 17.92 7.36 -5.75
C VAL A 409 17.77 7.96 -4.35
N ASN A 410 16.55 8.03 -3.81
CA ASN A 410 16.34 8.55 -2.46
C ASN A 410 16.98 7.67 -1.37
N MET A 411 17.07 6.36 -1.60
CA MET A 411 17.76 5.43 -0.68
C MET A 411 19.28 5.66 -0.63
N ILE A 412 19.91 6.23 -1.67
CA ILE A 412 21.36 6.53 -1.69
C ILE A 412 21.75 7.52 -0.58
N LYS A 413 20.82 8.39 -0.16
CA LYS A 413 21.04 9.36 0.92
C LYS A 413 21.29 8.72 2.29
N PHE A 414 21.01 7.41 2.43
CA PHE A 414 21.19 6.64 3.64
C PHE A 414 22.46 5.78 3.61
N LEU A 415 23.47 6.20 2.83
CA LEU A 415 24.81 5.61 2.88
C LEU A 415 25.64 6.24 4.02
N PRO A 416 26.43 5.44 4.76
CA PRO A 416 26.58 3.98 4.63
C PRO A 416 25.32 3.22 5.11
N PRO A 417 25.04 2.04 4.51
CA PRO A 417 23.83 1.28 4.82
C PRO A 417 23.81 0.83 6.28
N ALA A 418 22.63 0.81 6.90
CA ALA A 418 22.47 0.22 8.22
C ALA A 418 22.67 -1.31 8.14
N LEU A 419 23.49 -1.85 9.04
CA LEU A 419 23.82 -3.29 9.05
C LEU A 419 22.93 -4.10 9.99
N VAL A 420 22.24 -3.41 10.89
CA VAL A 420 21.43 -4.01 11.93
C VAL A 420 20.08 -3.31 11.95
N GLU A 421 19.02 -4.10 12.04
CA GLU A 421 17.68 -3.58 12.18
C GLU A 421 17.60 -2.62 13.39
N PRO A 422 17.09 -1.38 13.20
CA PRO A 422 16.95 -0.44 14.29
C PRO A 422 16.10 -1.00 15.44
N ALA A 423 16.43 -0.59 16.67
CA ALA A 423 15.63 -0.94 17.84
C ALA A 423 14.21 -0.35 17.73
N LEU A 424 13.23 -1.15 18.17
CA LEU A 424 11.83 -0.75 18.23
C LEU A 424 11.57 0.16 19.43
N PRO A 425 10.57 1.05 19.34
CA PRO A 425 10.23 1.97 20.43
C PRO A 425 9.69 1.22 21.65
N PRO A 426 9.85 1.77 22.87
CA PRO A 426 9.45 1.10 24.11
C PRO A 426 7.97 0.71 24.18
N TYR A 427 7.07 1.48 23.55
CA TYR A 427 5.64 1.17 23.55
C TYR A 427 5.30 -0.14 22.83
N ALA A 428 6.19 -0.65 21.97
CA ALA A 428 6.05 -1.92 21.27
C ALA A 428 6.64 -3.10 22.07
N ALA A 429 7.17 -2.86 23.28
CA ALA A 429 7.85 -3.87 24.10
C ALA A 429 6.95 -5.06 24.45
N LYS A 430 5.65 -4.84 24.64
CA LYS A 430 4.70 -5.92 24.94
C LYS A 430 4.73 -7.00 23.85
N GLU A 431 4.71 -6.60 22.60
CA GLU A 431 4.77 -7.50 21.45
C GLU A 431 6.19 -7.99 21.19
N SER A 432 7.18 -7.10 21.24
CA SER A 432 8.55 -7.41 20.84
C SER A 432 9.32 -8.26 21.86
N ALA A 433 9.06 -8.12 23.16
CA ALA A 433 9.71 -8.91 24.20
C ALA A 433 9.30 -10.39 24.18
N THR A 434 8.14 -10.70 23.59
CA THR A 434 7.68 -12.09 23.41
C THR A 434 8.33 -12.77 22.20
N LEU A 435 9.06 -12.02 21.38
CA LEU A 435 9.72 -12.57 20.21
C LEU A 435 10.95 -13.37 20.65
N GLY A 436 10.96 -14.66 20.31
CA GLY A 436 12.20 -15.44 20.27
C GLY A 436 13.09 -15.04 19.07
N PRO A 437 14.17 -15.79 18.82
CA PRO A 437 14.94 -15.67 17.57
C PRO A 437 14.03 -15.75 16.34
N ALA A 438 14.43 -15.12 15.24
CA ALA A 438 13.71 -15.26 13.98
C ALA A 438 13.65 -16.76 13.61
N PRO A 439 12.46 -17.31 13.30
CA PRO A 439 12.35 -18.71 12.91
C PRO A 439 13.00 -18.94 11.54
N ALA A 440 13.24 -20.20 11.18
CA ALA A 440 13.55 -20.53 9.79
C ALA A 440 12.35 -20.20 8.89
N LEU A 441 12.62 -19.82 7.63
CA LEU A 441 11.57 -19.68 6.63
C LEU A 441 10.93 -21.05 6.37
N ASP A 442 9.61 -21.06 6.21
CA ASP A 442 8.88 -22.23 5.71
C ASP A 442 9.45 -22.67 4.34
N PRO A 443 9.53 -23.97 4.02
CA PRO A 443 10.12 -24.45 2.77
C PRO A 443 9.57 -23.79 1.50
N GLN A 444 8.27 -23.47 1.46
CA GLN A 444 7.66 -22.77 0.32
C GLN A 444 8.18 -21.34 0.21
N ILE A 445 8.30 -20.64 1.34
CA ILE A 445 8.81 -19.27 1.41
C ILE A 445 10.31 -19.24 1.09
N GLN A 446 11.06 -20.22 1.60
CA GLN A 446 12.48 -20.39 1.31
C GLN A 446 12.70 -20.63 -0.19
N ALA A 447 11.89 -21.47 -0.83
CA ALA A 447 11.96 -21.70 -2.28
C ALA A 447 11.72 -20.42 -3.09
N ILE A 448 10.80 -19.54 -2.64
CA ILE A 448 10.57 -18.23 -3.26
C ILE A 448 11.78 -17.31 -3.06
N ALA A 449 12.36 -17.28 -1.87
CA ALA A 449 13.58 -16.52 -1.60
C ALA A 449 14.74 -16.99 -2.48
N ASP A 450 14.96 -18.31 -2.56
CA ASP A 450 16.03 -18.91 -3.36
C ASP A 450 15.84 -18.71 -4.86
N ALA A 451 14.60 -18.81 -5.36
CA ALA A 451 14.27 -18.53 -6.76
C ALA A 451 14.52 -17.07 -7.16
N ASN A 452 14.63 -16.16 -6.19
CA ASN A 452 14.93 -14.76 -6.43
C ASN A 452 16.35 -14.35 -5.99
N LYS A 453 17.12 -15.29 -5.41
CA LYS A 453 18.50 -15.05 -5.00
C LYS A 453 19.37 -14.71 -6.21
N GLY A 454 20.07 -13.58 -6.16
CA GLY A 454 20.93 -13.12 -7.25
C GLY A 454 20.20 -12.51 -8.45
N LYS A 455 18.86 -12.49 -8.45
CA LYS A 455 18.13 -11.60 -9.35
C LYS A 455 18.29 -10.19 -8.78
N ALA A 456 18.85 -9.30 -9.59
CA ALA A 456 18.84 -7.90 -9.21
C ALA A 456 17.38 -7.42 -9.21
N LEU A 457 16.94 -6.75 -8.13
CA LEU A 457 15.62 -6.07 -8.10
C LEU A 457 15.44 -5.17 -9.32
N PHE A 458 16.55 -4.65 -9.84
CA PHE A 458 16.65 -3.95 -11.11
C PHE A 458 17.47 -4.83 -12.06
N SER A 459 16.88 -5.35 -13.15
CA SER A 459 17.52 -6.33 -14.06
C SER A 459 18.80 -5.83 -14.78
N SER A 460 19.29 -4.64 -14.45
CA SER A 460 20.60 -4.12 -14.82
C SER A 460 21.11 -3.15 -13.75
N LYS A 461 22.43 -3.13 -13.51
CA LYS A 461 23.10 -1.98 -12.87
C LYS A 461 22.55 -0.70 -13.51
N PRO A 462 22.07 0.29 -12.75
CA PRO A 462 21.75 1.58 -13.33
C PRO A 462 23.06 2.12 -13.89
N THR A 463 23.19 2.16 -15.22
CA THR A 463 24.15 3.06 -15.85
C THR A 463 23.66 4.46 -15.49
N VAL A 464 24.30 5.08 -14.52
CA VAL A 464 24.10 6.49 -14.21
C VAL A 464 24.38 7.25 -15.50
N ASP A 465 23.39 7.97 -16.00
CA ASP A 465 23.57 8.87 -17.13
C ASP A 465 24.80 9.76 -16.85
N PRO A 466 25.76 9.91 -17.80
CA PRO A 466 26.93 10.76 -17.61
C PRO A 466 26.60 12.18 -17.13
N ASN A 467 25.39 12.67 -17.45
CA ASN A 467 24.89 13.97 -17.00
C ASN A 467 24.48 13.95 -15.51
N VAL A 468 23.97 12.82 -15.01
CA VAL A 468 23.67 12.61 -13.58
C VAL A 468 24.96 12.37 -12.79
N ALA A 469 25.93 11.65 -13.36
CA ALA A 469 27.27 11.52 -12.78
C ALA A 469 27.95 12.89 -12.65
N SER A 470 27.84 13.73 -13.69
CA SER A 470 28.36 15.11 -13.68
C SER A 470 27.64 16.01 -12.66
N ALA A 471 26.33 15.83 -12.47
CA ALA A 471 25.56 16.56 -11.45
C ALA A 471 25.90 16.12 -10.02
N LEU A 472 26.18 14.83 -9.82
CA LEU A 472 26.66 14.27 -8.55
C LEU A 472 28.09 14.73 -8.22
N GLU A 473 28.97 14.79 -9.22
CA GLU A 473 30.33 15.35 -9.07
C GLU A 473 30.29 16.86 -8.80
N ALA A 474 29.41 17.61 -9.46
CA ALA A 474 29.17 19.03 -9.18
C ALA A 474 28.60 19.27 -7.77
N ALA A 475 27.90 18.27 -7.21
CA ALA A 475 27.42 18.26 -5.83
C ALA A 475 28.44 17.67 -4.82
N GLY A 476 29.66 17.35 -5.25
CA GLY A 476 30.74 16.84 -4.38
C GLY A 476 30.63 15.37 -3.99
N VAL A 477 29.72 14.61 -4.60
CA VAL A 477 29.57 13.16 -4.38
C VAL A 477 30.46 12.43 -5.38
N LYS A 478 31.55 11.81 -4.90
CA LYS A 478 32.38 10.93 -5.76
C LYS A 478 31.59 9.65 -6.06
N THR A 479 31.50 9.32 -7.35
CA THR A 479 30.81 8.14 -7.89
C THR A 479 31.53 6.83 -7.61
#